data_AF-A0A382FIB5-F1
#
_entry.id   AF-A0A382FIB5-F1
#
_cell.length_a   1.000
_cell.length_b   1.000
_cell.length_c   1.000
_cell.angle_alpha   90.00
_cell.angle_beta   90.00
_cell.angle_gamma   90.00
#
_symmetry.space_group_name_H-M   'P 1'
#
loop_
_entity.id
_entity.type
_entity.pdbx_description
1 polymer ?
#
loop_
_entity_poly.entity_id
_entity_poly.type
_entity_poly.pdbx_seq_one_letter_code
_entity_poly.pdbx_strand_id
1 'polypeptide(L)'
;MRYESLGVLKIVPEKVSPGYTLVPTFRGRAVHLIDIDGTEVHKWDLPGRLGSLAYLLPNGNLLCSTVTDNGPPVRQAKGGHLYELDWSGGVVWDYVDHSQHHDLRRLPNGNTIYLGWRAMSDTAAARVRGGIAGMEKEGKIYEDYVREVSPKGETVWEWAVSELEIERYPLSDGVTRFEFAHANTCLPLPNGQILLNFRNLDLMAILNKETREFIWEKRNIMWGRPHDPHLLENGDILFFANGSQDIIAPARSNIIQFNKETGEETWRYEAPMAWT
;
A
#
# COMPACT_ATOMS: atom_id res chain seq x y z
N MET A 1 9.89 10.27 30.75
CA MET A 1 10.50 9.97 29.44
C MET A 1 10.62 8.46 29.33
N ARG A 2 9.94 7.83 28.36
CA ARG A 2 9.88 6.36 28.16
C ARG A 2 10.72 5.90 26.95
N TYR A 3 11.69 6.68 26.49
CA TYR A 3 12.37 6.43 25.21
C TYR A 3 13.32 5.23 25.22
N GLU A 4 13.60 4.65 26.39
CA GLU A 4 14.43 3.43 26.56
C GLU A 4 13.59 2.19 26.90
N SER A 5 12.29 2.35 27.14
CA SER A 5 11.41 1.22 27.44
C SER A 5 11.00 0.55 26.13
N LEU A 6 11.56 -0.63 25.85
CA LEU A 6 11.25 -1.44 24.68
C LEU A 6 10.25 -2.55 25.03
N GLY A 7 9.56 -3.07 24.01
CA GLY A 7 8.53 -4.11 24.16
C GLY A 7 7.15 -3.56 24.54
N VAL A 8 6.29 -4.44 25.07
CA VAL A 8 4.93 -4.08 25.48
C VAL A 8 4.98 -3.29 26.80
N LEU A 9 4.58 -2.02 26.73
CA LEU A 9 4.63 -1.10 27.88
C LEU A 9 3.34 -1.06 28.69
N LYS A 10 2.22 -1.48 28.08
CA LYS A 10 0.89 -1.50 28.70
C LYS A 10 -0.04 -2.39 27.89
N ILE A 11 -0.74 -3.29 28.58
CA ILE A 11 -1.88 -4.03 28.02
C ILE A 11 -3.13 -3.56 28.74
N VAL A 12 -4.18 -3.31 27.98
CA VAL A 12 -5.53 -3.05 28.49
C VAL A 12 -6.40 -4.15 27.89
N PRO A 13 -6.57 -5.30 28.57
CA PRO A 13 -7.13 -6.51 27.97
C PRO A 13 -8.46 -6.30 27.24
N GLU A 14 -9.32 -5.45 27.79
CA GLU A 14 -10.63 -5.11 27.22
C GLU A 14 -10.58 -4.18 26.00
N LYS A 15 -9.40 -3.65 25.65
CA LYS A 15 -9.17 -2.76 24.49
C LYS A 15 -8.15 -3.33 23.50
N VAL A 16 -7.71 -4.56 23.69
CA VAL A 16 -6.76 -5.25 22.81
C VAL A 16 -7.51 -6.32 22.04
N SER A 17 -7.31 -6.36 20.71
CA SER A 17 -7.81 -7.47 19.91
C SER A 17 -7.07 -8.75 20.31
N PRO A 18 -7.76 -9.86 20.61
CA PRO A 18 -7.07 -11.12 20.86
C PRO A 18 -6.35 -11.60 19.59
N GLY A 19 -5.33 -12.45 19.78
CA GLY A 19 -4.60 -13.10 18.68
C GLY A 19 -3.16 -12.63 18.56
N TYR A 20 -2.67 -12.60 17.32
CA TYR A 20 -1.27 -12.32 17.00
C TYR A 20 -1.14 -11.09 16.11
N THR A 21 -0.03 -10.38 16.23
CA THR A 21 0.34 -9.26 15.36
C THR A 21 1.51 -9.67 14.48
N LEU A 22 1.36 -9.54 13.17
CA LEU A 22 2.46 -9.70 12.23
C LEU A 22 3.25 -8.39 12.16
N VAL A 23 4.56 -8.46 12.37
CA VAL A 23 5.45 -7.29 12.40
C VAL A 23 6.50 -7.42 11.28
N PRO A 24 6.18 -6.94 10.07
CA PRO A 24 7.14 -6.79 8.99
C PRO A 24 7.94 -5.50 9.16
N THR A 25 9.24 -5.60 9.42
CA THR A 25 10.09 -4.40 9.48
C THR A 25 10.49 -3.99 8.08
N PHE A 26 10.18 -2.75 7.68
CA PHE A 26 10.55 -2.22 6.36
C PHE A 26 12.05 -2.38 6.10
N ARG A 27 12.40 -3.01 4.96
CA ARG A 27 13.77 -3.39 4.57
C ARG A 27 14.50 -4.36 5.51
N GLY A 28 13.82 -4.88 6.54
CA GLY A 28 14.31 -5.97 7.37
C GLY A 28 14.51 -7.25 6.57
N ARG A 29 15.13 -8.25 7.21
CA ARG A 29 15.35 -9.59 6.62
C ARG A 29 14.51 -10.68 7.29
N ALA A 30 13.58 -10.29 8.14
CA ALA A 30 12.69 -11.19 8.85
C ALA A 30 11.30 -10.56 9.01
N VAL A 31 10.30 -11.41 9.15
CA VAL A 31 8.96 -11.04 9.60
C VAL A 31 8.67 -11.80 10.88
N HIS A 32 8.20 -11.08 11.89
CA HIS A 32 7.94 -11.60 13.22
C HIS A 32 6.44 -11.75 13.46
N LEU A 33 6.04 -12.79 14.18
CA LEU A 33 4.69 -12.94 14.70
C LEU A 33 4.77 -12.86 16.22
N ILE A 34 4.07 -11.88 16.80
CA ILE A 34 4.06 -11.66 18.25
C ILE A 34 2.67 -11.88 18.83
N ASP A 35 2.60 -12.36 20.07
CA ASP A 35 1.35 -12.38 20.84
C ASP A 35 1.06 -11.02 21.50
N ILE A 36 -0.04 -10.94 22.26
CA ILE A 36 -0.47 -9.72 22.95
C ILE A 36 0.49 -9.26 24.05
N ASP A 37 1.33 -10.16 24.56
CA ASP A 37 2.34 -9.87 25.57
C ASP A 37 3.65 -9.37 24.92
N GLY A 38 3.71 -9.36 23.58
CA GLY A 38 4.89 -8.97 22.81
C GLY A 38 5.93 -10.08 22.70
N THR A 39 5.56 -11.31 23.06
CA THR A 39 6.43 -12.48 22.90
C THR A 39 6.44 -12.90 21.43
N GLU A 40 7.63 -13.08 20.87
CA GLU A 40 7.76 -13.70 19.55
C GLU A 40 7.32 -15.16 19.63
N VAL A 41 6.26 -15.49 18.90
CA VAL A 41 5.74 -16.86 18.81
C VAL A 41 6.20 -17.55 17.53
N HIS A 42 6.58 -16.78 16.52
CA HIS A 42 7.13 -17.30 15.28
C HIS A 42 7.92 -16.24 14.53
N LYS A 43 8.82 -16.68 13.64
CA LYS A 43 9.65 -15.82 12.80
C LYS A 43 9.92 -16.48 11.47
N TRP A 44 9.78 -15.72 10.38
CA TRP A 44 10.25 -16.10 9.05
C TRP A 44 11.52 -15.34 8.72
N ASP A 45 12.61 -16.05 8.44
CA ASP A 45 13.78 -15.47 7.79
C ASP A 45 13.52 -15.36 6.27
N LEU A 46 13.71 -14.17 5.72
CA LEU A 46 13.38 -13.90 4.32
C LEU A 46 14.57 -14.17 3.40
N PRO A 47 14.32 -14.64 2.16
CA PRO A 47 15.38 -14.83 1.14
C PRO A 47 16.13 -13.52 0.81
N GLY A 48 15.46 -12.38 0.93
CA GLY A 48 15.98 -11.04 0.65
C GLY A 48 15.55 -10.00 1.68
N ARG A 49 15.92 -8.74 1.44
CA ARG A 49 15.34 -7.63 2.21
C ARG A 49 13.87 -7.51 1.86
N LEU A 50 13.01 -7.33 2.85
CA LEU A 50 11.59 -7.08 2.65
C LEU A 50 11.39 -5.88 1.71
N GLY A 51 10.49 -6.04 0.74
CA GLY A 51 10.08 -5.01 -0.20
C GLY A 51 9.32 -3.89 0.51
N SER A 52 8.07 -4.18 0.89
CA SER A 52 7.25 -3.28 1.68
C SER A 52 6.35 -4.02 2.68
N LEU A 53 5.38 -4.80 2.19
CA LEU A 53 4.36 -5.44 3.03
C LEU A 53 4.48 -6.97 3.07
N ALA A 54 3.90 -7.57 4.10
CA ALA A 54 3.74 -9.00 4.27
C ALA A 54 2.38 -9.32 4.90
N TYR A 55 1.80 -10.46 4.55
CA TYR A 55 0.48 -10.89 4.97
C TYR A 55 0.51 -12.34 5.46
N LEU A 56 -0.08 -12.59 6.63
CA LEU A 56 -0.37 -13.94 7.10
C LEU A 56 -1.64 -14.43 6.41
N LEU A 57 -1.53 -15.52 5.65
CA LEU A 57 -2.64 -16.12 4.92
C LEU A 57 -3.46 -17.07 5.81
N PRO A 58 -4.73 -17.36 5.47
CA PRO A 58 -5.59 -18.25 6.28
C PRO A 58 -5.05 -19.67 6.47
N ASN A 59 -4.16 -20.14 5.59
CA ASN A 59 -3.49 -21.43 5.71
C ASN A 59 -2.25 -21.41 6.63
N GLY A 60 -1.91 -20.26 7.23
CA GLY A 60 -0.74 -20.08 8.08
C GLY A 60 0.55 -19.70 7.33
N ASN A 61 0.49 -19.56 6.00
CA ASN A 61 1.64 -19.17 5.19
C ASN A 61 1.85 -17.65 5.20
N LEU A 62 3.07 -17.22 4.93
CA LEU A 62 3.44 -15.81 4.77
C LEU A 62 3.51 -15.42 3.30
N LEU A 63 2.68 -14.50 2.85
CA LEU A 63 2.82 -13.83 1.56
C LEU A 63 3.66 -12.55 1.74
N CYS A 64 4.74 -12.38 0.98
CA CYS A 64 5.57 -11.19 1.06
C CYS A 64 6.29 -10.90 -0.26
N SER A 65 6.96 -9.75 -0.34
CA SER A 65 7.90 -9.45 -1.41
C SER A 65 9.28 -9.10 -0.86
N THR A 66 10.32 -9.35 -1.66
CA THR A 66 11.68 -8.88 -1.37
C THR A 66 12.21 -8.01 -2.51
N VAL A 67 13.18 -7.17 -2.17
CA VAL A 67 13.80 -6.23 -3.10
C VAL A 67 14.61 -6.95 -4.16
N THR A 68 14.40 -6.57 -5.41
CA THR A 68 15.29 -6.93 -6.53
C THR A 68 16.09 -5.73 -7.04
N ASP A 69 17.22 -5.98 -7.69
CA ASP A 69 18.11 -4.91 -8.17
C ASP A 69 17.64 -4.30 -9.51
N ASN A 70 17.06 -5.13 -10.37
CA ASN A 70 16.55 -4.79 -11.71
C ASN A 70 15.23 -4.01 -11.67
N GLY A 71 14.74 -3.59 -12.83
CA GLY A 71 13.45 -2.92 -12.98
C GLY A 71 13.55 -1.38 -12.98
N PRO A 72 12.40 -0.68 -12.84
CA PRO A 72 12.34 0.77 -12.83
C PRO A 72 13.30 1.43 -11.81
N PRO A 73 13.75 2.67 -12.09
CA PRO A 73 14.65 3.41 -11.22
C PRO A 73 13.98 3.93 -9.95
N VAL A 74 12.65 3.81 -9.83
CA VAL A 74 11.89 4.13 -8.61
C VAL A 74 12.31 3.17 -7.50
N ARG A 75 12.52 3.69 -6.29
CA ARG A 75 13.05 2.89 -5.16
C ARG A 75 12.14 2.90 -3.94
N GLN A 76 11.26 3.88 -3.81
CA GLN A 76 10.32 4.03 -2.69
C GLN A 76 9.42 2.79 -2.62
N ALA A 77 9.48 2.03 -1.52
CA ALA A 77 8.72 0.78 -1.35
C ALA A 77 8.94 -0.33 -2.41
N LYS A 78 10.07 -0.29 -3.13
CA LYS A 78 10.44 -1.30 -4.14
C LYS A 78 10.48 -2.71 -3.55
N GLY A 79 9.81 -3.66 -4.19
CA GLY A 79 9.96 -5.09 -3.98
C GLY A 79 10.56 -5.77 -5.22
N GLY A 80 9.84 -6.75 -5.74
CA GLY A 80 10.14 -7.35 -7.04
C GLY A 80 10.13 -8.88 -7.10
N HIS A 81 10.46 -9.57 -6.00
CA HIS A 81 10.34 -11.03 -5.92
C HIS A 81 9.32 -11.37 -4.84
N LEU A 82 8.17 -11.86 -5.27
CA LEU A 82 7.04 -12.22 -4.42
C LEU A 82 7.19 -13.69 -4.00
N TYR A 83 6.84 -13.98 -2.75
CA TYR A 83 6.93 -15.31 -2.15
C TYR A 83 5.68 -15.62 -1.35
N GLU A 84 5.27 -16.88 -1.39
CA GLU A 84 4.52 -17.52 -0.31
C GLU A 84 5.46 -18.49 0.41
N LEU A 85 5.67 -18.26 1.69
CA LEU A 85 6.48 -19.11 2.56
C LEU A 85 5.56 -19.93 3.47
N ASP A 86 5.80 -21.22 3.59
CA ASP A 86 5.12 -22.03 4.58
C ASP A 86 5.52 -21.67 6.01
N TRP A 87 4.87 -22.30 7.00
CA TRP A 87 5.17 -22.09 8.41
C TRP A 87 6.65 -22.32 8.77
N SER A 88 7.33 -23.25 8.09
CA SER A 88 8.75 -23.54 8.33
C SER A 88 9.72 -22.60 7.61
N GLY A 89 9.21 -21.67 6.78
CA GLY A 89 10.00 -20.79 5.94
C GLY A 89 10.37 -21.38 4.58
N GLY A 90 9.81 -22.54 4.22
CA GLY A 90 9.96 -23.12 2.90
C GLY A 90 9.20 -22.32 1.84
N VAL A 91 9.81 -22.07 0.68
CA VAL A 91 9.11 -21.41 -0.44
C VAL A 91 8.14 -22.41 -1.08
N VAL A 92 6.84 -22.11 -1.03
CA VAL A 92 5.79 -22.95 -1.66
C VAL A 92 5.24 -22.33 -2.95
N TRP A 93 5.48 -21.03 -3.15
CA TRP A 93 5.22 -20.32 -4.40
C TRP A 93 6.12 -19.09 -4.49
N ASP A 94 6.57 -18.75 -5.68
CA ASP A 94 7.28 -17.51 -5.94
C ASP A 94 6.99 -16.96 -7.35
N TYR A 95 7.21 -15.67 -7.52
CA TYR A 95 7.04 -14.98 -8.79
C TYR A 95 7.89 -13.71 -8.83
N VAL A 96 8.52 -13.44 -9.98
CA VAL A 96 9.40 -12.28 -10.16
C VAL A 96 8.76 -11.30 -11.13
N ASP A 97 8.55 -10.08 -10.64
CA ASP A 97 8.35 -8.89 -11.46
C ASP A 97 9.12 -7.75 -10.81
N HIS A 98 10.27 -7.41 -11.39
CA HIS A 98 11.17 -6.38 -10.88
C HIS A 98 10.56 -4.98 -10.72
N SER A 99 9.37 -4.78 -11.26
CA SER A 99 8.62 -3.54 -11.14
C SER A 99 7.66 -3.51 -9.95
N GLN A 100 7.47 -4.63 -9.24
CA GLN A 100 6.55 -4.70 -8.10
C GLN A 100 6.98 -3.77 -6.97
N HIS A 101 5.99 -3.12 -6.36
CA HIS A 101 6.16 -2.20 -5.25
C HIS A 101 4.96 -2.23 -4.31
N HIS A 102 5.15 -1.66 -3.11
CA HIS A 102 4.12 -1.51 -2.07
C HIS A 102 3.34 -2.80 -1.75
N ASP A 103 2.17 -2.99 -2.37
CA ASP A 103 1.17 -3.96 -1.96
C ASP A 103 1.11 -5.19 -2.89
N LEU A 104 0.72 -6.31 -2.30
CA LEU A 104 0.45 -7.60 -2.92
C LEU A 104 -0.58 -8.36 -2.08
N ARG A 105 -1.59 -8.95 -2.71
CA ARG A 105 -2.68 -9.65 -2.01
C ARG A 105 -3.00 -10.96 -2.71
N ARG A 106 -3.20 -12.03 -1.93
CA ARG A 106 -3.75 -13.30 -2.43
C ARG A 106 -5.26 -13.16 -2.59
N LEU A 107 -5.77 -13.54 -3.75
CA LEU A 107 -7.21 -13.58 -4.05
C LEU A 107 -7.82 -14.94 -3.64
N PRO A 108 -9.14 -15.01 -3.37
CA PRO A 108 -9.82 -16.26 -3.02
C PRO A 108 -9.70 -17.37 -4.07
N ASN A 109 -9.52 -17.01 -5.34
CA ASN A 109 -9.31 -17.96 -6.45
C ASN A 109 -7.87 -18.50 -6.55
N GLY A 110 -6.98 -18.09 -5.63
CA GLY A 110 -5.57 -18.47 -5.62
C GLY A 110 -4.66 -17.55 -6.46
N ASN A 111 -5.19 -16.61 -7.23
CA ASN A 111 -4.36 -15.64 -7.96
C ASN A 111 -3.73 -14.62 -7.00
N THR A 112 -2.70 -13.93 -7.46
CA THR A 112 -2.04 -12.84 -6.72
C THR A 112 -2.24 -11.54 -7.45
N ILE A 113 -2.79 -10.52 -6.78
CA ILE A 113 -2.87 -9.15 -7.29
C ILE A 113 -1.78 -8.29 -6.65
N TYR A 114 -1.16 -7.39 -7.40
CA TYR A 114 -0.08 -6.55 -6.90
C TYR A 114 0.05 -5.24 -7.67
N LEU A 115 0.76 -4.28 -7.06
CA LEU A 115 1.13 -3.01 -7.70
C LEU A 115 2.49 -3.11 -8.37
N GLY A 116 2.64 -2.54 -9.56
CA GLY A 116 3.92 -2.40 -10.23
C GLY A 116 4.06 -1.08 -10.96
N TRP A 117 5.29 -0.73 -11.33
CA TRP A 117 5.58 0.49 -12.09
C TRP A 117 5.89 0.21 -13.55
N ARG A 118 5.54 1.14 -14.42
CA ARG A 118 6.11 1.21 -15.77
C ARG A 118 6.30 2.65 -16.21
N ALA A 119 7.21 2.88 -17.16
CA ALA A 119 7.33 4.19 -17.76
C ALA A 119 6.04 4.52 -18.53
N MET A 120 5.50 5.72 -18.35
CA MET A 120 4.41 6.22 -19.18
C MET A 120 4.89 6.38 -20.62
N SER A 121 3.98 6.25 -21.59
CA SER A 121 4.25 6.70 -22.95
C SER A 121 4.42 8.22 -22.96
N ASP A 122 5.17 8.75 -23.93
CA ASP A 122 5.35 10.21 -24.08
C ASP A 122 4.00 10.93 -24.23
N THR A 123 3.04 10.32 -24.92
CA THR A 123 1.68 10.83 -25.09
C THR A 123 0.88 10.91 -23.78
N ALA A 124 1.06 9.95 -22.87
CA ALA A 124 0.42 9.99 -21.56
C ALA A 124 1.17 10.95 -20.62
N ALA A 125 2.51 10.92 -20.61
CA ALA A 125 3.32 11.80 -19.78
C ALA A 125 3.08 13.30 -20.08
N ALA A 126 2.87 13.66 -21.35
CA ALA A 126 2.56 15.03 -21.76
C ALA A 126 1.22 15.56 -21.21
N ARG A 127 0.31 14.66 -20.83
CA ARG A 127 -1.01 15.00 -20.27
C ARG A 127 -0.99 15.17 -18.74
N VAL A 128 0.10 14.78 -18.07
CA VAL A 128 0.24 14.91 -16.61
C VAL A 128 0.29 16.37 -16.16
N ARG A 129 -0.65 16.75 -15.29
CA ARG A 129 -0.77 18.08 -14.67
C ARG A 129 -0.30 18.08 -13.23
N GLY A 130 0.10 19.25 -12.73
CA GLY A 130 0.55 19.43 -11.35
C GLY A 130 1.96 18.87 -11.09
N GLY A 131 2.31 18.78 -9.79
CA GLY A 131 3.65 18.42 -9.33
C GLY A 131 4.71 19.46 -9.71
N ILE A 132 5.94 19.21 -9.27
CA ILE A 132 7.07 20.11 -9.53
C ILE A 132 7.63 19.82 -10.93
N ALA A 133 7.49 20.77 -11.86
CA ALA A 133 8.02 20.68 -13.21
C ALA A 133 9.56 20.53 -13.21
N GLY A 134 10.09 19.69 -14.11
CA GLY A 134 11.54 19.43 -14.22
C GLY A 134 12.08 18.41 -13.21
N MET A 135 11.24 17.86 -12.34
CA MET A 135 11.58 16.80 -11.37
C MET A 135 11.19 15.40 -11.87
N GLU A 136 10.98 15.24 -13.18
CA GLU A 136 10.93 13.95 -13.85
C GLU A 136 12.30 13.26 -13.80
N LYS A 137 12.31 11.93 -13.74
CA LYS A 137 13.57 11.17 -13.78
C LYS A 137 14.00 10.98 -15.21
N GLU A 138 15.05 11.69 -15.63
CA GLU A 138 15.60 11.58 -17.00
C GLU A 138 14.53 11.87 -18.06
N GLY A 139 13.65 12.84 -17.78
CA GLY A 139 12.52 13.21 -18.65
C GLY A 139 11.36 12.22 -18.67
N LYS A 140 11.38 11.17 -17.84
CA LYS A 140 10.34 10.16 -17.77
C LYS A 140 9.51 10.28 -16.49
N ILE A 141 8.21 10.01 -16.66
CA ILE A 141 7.24 9.82 -15.58
C ILE A 141 6.88 8.33 -15.54
N TYR A 142 6.84 7.75 -14.35
CA TYR A 142 6.40 6.38 -14.13
C TYR A 142 4.95 6.37 -13.64
N GLU A 143 4.16 5.43 -14.15
CA GLU A 143 2.81 5.16 -13.68
C GLU A 143 2.74 3.86 -12.90
N ASP A 144 1.65 3.71 -12.16
CA ASP A 144 1.28 2.47 -11.50
C ASP A 144 0.41 1.61 -12.43
N TYR A 145 0.62 0.30 -12.36
CA TYR A 145 -0.34 -0.69 -12.81
C TYR A 145 -0.73 -1.61 -11.65
N VAL A 146 -1.92 -2.17 -11.76
CA VAL A 146 -2.41 -3.27 -10.94
C VAL A 146 -2.42 -4.51 -11.83
N ARG A 147 -1.75 -5.58 -11.42
CA ARG A 147 -1.73 -6.84 -12.18
C ARG A 147 -2.19 -7.99 -11.31
N GLU A 148 -3.01 -8.86 -11.90
CA GLU A 148 -3.39 -10.15 -11.35
C GLU A 148 -2.68 -11.27 -12.12
N VAL A 149 -2.00 -12.15 -11.40
CA VAL A 149 -1.30 -13.33 -11.96
C VAL A 149 -1.86 -14.63 -11.39
N SER A 150 -1.93 -15.65 -12.23
CA SER A 150 -2.30 -17.01 -11.81
C SER A 150 -1.20 -17.63 -10.93
N PRO A 151 -1.47 -18.74 -10.20
CA PRO A 151 -0.42 -19.49 -9.50
C PRO A 151 0.72 -19.95 -10.42
N LYS A 152 0.49 -20.05 -11.74
CA LYS A 152 1.51 -20.40 -12.73
C LYS A 152 2.33 -19.19 -13.22
N GLY A 153 2.03 -17.98 -12.74
CA GLY A 153 2.69 -16.75 -13.14
C GLY A 153 2.15 -16.13 -14.44
N GLU A 154 0.99 -16.57 -14.92
CA GLU A 154 0.37 -16.00 -16.12
C GLU A 154 -0.42 -14.74 -15.75
N THR A 155 -0.18 -13.63 -16.45
CA THR A 155 -1.02 -12.43 -16.32
C THR A 155 -2.44 -12.73 -16.79
N VAL A 156 -3.41 -12.67 -15.89
CA VAL A 156 -4.84 -12.90 -16.23
C VAL A 156 -5.62 -11.60 -16.37
N TRP A 157 -5.16 -10.54 -15.72
CA TRP A 157 -5.75 -9.20 -15.81
C TRP A 157 -4.71 -8.14 -15.45
N GLU A 158 -4.77 -6.99 -16.12
CA GLU A 158 -3.95 -5.82 -15.81
C GLU A 158 -4.78 -4.56 -16.04
N TRP A 159 -4.49 -3.53 -15.26
CA TRP A 159 -4.97 -2.16 -15.46
C TRP A 159 -3.86 -1.18 -15.11
N ALA A 160 -3.77 -0.08 -15.86
CA ALA A 160 -2.82 1.00 -15.57
C ALA A 160 -3.53 2.34 -15.40
N VAL A 161 -2.95 3.21 -14.56
CA VAL A 161 -3.54 4.51 -14.26
C VAL A 161 -3.72 5.38 -15.50
N SER A 162 -2.85 5.25 -16.52
CA SER A 162 -2.96 5.98 -17.80
C SER A 162 -4.18 5.64 -18.65
N GLU A 163 -4.94 4.60 -18.30
CA GLU A 163 -6.23 4.29 -18.94
C GLU A 163 -7.33 5.28 -18.55
N LEU A 164 -7.13 6.02 -17.45
CA LEU A 164 -8.01 7.11 -17.06
C LEU A 164 -7.77 8.37 -17.89
N GLU A 165 -8.71 9.30 -17.80
CA GLU A 165 -8.48 10.70 -18.16
C GLU A 165 -7.61 11.37 -17.08
N ILE A 166 -6.29 11.12 -17.14
CA ILE A 166 -5.33 11.51 -16.12
C ILE A 166 -5.31 13.01 -15.81
N GLU A 167 -5.77 13.85 -16.74
CA GLU A 167 -5.91 15.30 -16.59
C GLU A 167 -6.91 15.70 -15.49
N ARG A 168 -7.88 14.82 -15.17
CA ARG A 168 -8.81 14.98 -14.04
C ARG A 168 -8.12 14.82 -12.69
N TYR A 169 -6.94 14.23 -12.67
CA TYR A 169 -6.19 13.87 -11.47
C TYR A 169 -4.82 14.55 -11.46
N PRO A 170 -4.77 15.90 -11.33
CA PRO A 170 -3.48 16.58 -11.24
C PRO A 170 -2.71 16.09 -10.00
N LEU A 171 -1.41 15.86 -10.18
CA LEU A 171 -0.47 15.66 -9.08
C LEU A 171 -0.64 16.79 -8.06
N SER A 172 -0.78 16.42 -6.79
CA SER A 172 -0.90 17.40 -5.71
C SER A 172 0.40 18.19 -5.52
N ASP A 173 0.30 19.37 -4.91
CA ASP A 173 1.45 20.26 -4.73
C ASP A 173 2.59 19.63 -3.92
N GLY A 174 3.82 20.04 -4.22
CA GLY A 174 5.04 19.63 -3.52
C GLY A 174 5.57 18.23 -3.87
N VAL A 175 4.89 17.45 -4.72
CA VAL A 175 5.41 16.15 -5.18
C VAL A 175 6.24 16.28 -6.45
N THR A 176 7.26 15.44 -6.58
CA THR A 176 8.03 15.30 -7.82
C THR A 176 7.19 14.66 -8.92
N ARG A 177 7.52 14.92 -10.19
CA ARG A 177 6.92 14.26 -11.35
C ARG A 177 7.59 12.92 -11.71
N PHE A 178 8.40 12.34 -10.82
CA PHE A 178 9.00 11.02 -11.05
C PHE A 178 7.93 9.92 -11.16
N GLU A 179 6.90 9.99 -10.33
CA GLU A 179 5.76 9.06 -10.34
C GLU A 179 4.44 9.84 -10.46
N PHE A 180 3.52 9.40 -11.33
CA PHE A 180 2.24 10.07 -11.54
C PHE A 180 1.24 9.88 -10.39
N ALA A 181 1.08 8.69 -9.84
CA ALA A 181 0.05 8.46 -8.81
C ALA A 181 0.63 7.95 -7.49
N HIS A 182 1.65 7.11 -7.56
CA HIS A 182 2.30 6.48 -6.40
C HIS A 182 1.25 5.69 -5.60
N ALA A 183 0.71 4.65 -6.24
CA ALA A 183 -0.21 3.75 -5.60
C ALA A 183 0.47 3.05 -4.42
N ASN A 184 -0.21 2.88 -3.29
CA ASN A 184 0.36 2.19 -2.12
C ASN A 184 -0.55 1.09 -1.56
N THR A 185 -1.73 0.89 -2.15
CA THR A 185 -2.69 -0.14 -1.74
C THR A 185 -3.45 -0.66 -2.96
N CYS A 186 -3.63 -1.97 -3.03
CA CYS A 186 -4.50 -2.65 -4.00
C CYS A 186 -5.37 -3.70 -3.31
N LEU A 187 -6.33 -3.25 -2.49
CA LEU A 187 -7.17 -4.11 -1.68
C LEU A 187 -8.32 -4.72 -2.51
N PRO A 188 -8.38 -6.05 -2.68
CA PRO A 188 -9.53 -6.70 -3.28
C PRO A 188 -10.75 -6.59 -2.36
N LEU A 189 -11.89 -6.22 -2.92
CA LEU A 189 -13.16 -6.13 -2.22
C LEU A 189 -14.00 -7.40 -2.42
N PRO A 190 -14.93 -7.73 -1.51
CA PRO A 190 -15.78 -8.93 -1.62
C PRO A 190 -16.62 -9.00 -2.91
N ASN A 191 -16.92 -7.86 -3.52
CA ASN A 191 -17.67 -7.76 -4.78
C ASN A 191 -16.78 -7.88 -6.03
N GLY A 192 -15.51 -8.25 -5.87
CA GLY A 192 -14.54 -8.43 -6.97
C GLY A 192 -13.85 -7.15 -7.44
N GLN A 193 -14.24 -5.99 -6.92
CA GLN A 193 -13.65 -4.69 -7.25
C GLN A 193 -12.40 -4.41 -6.41
N ILE A 194 -11.68 -3.34 -6.69
CA ILE A 194 -10.39 -3.07 -6.04
C ILE A 194 -10.41 -1.67 -5.40
N LEU A 195 -10.20 -1.59 -4.09
CA LEU A 195 -9.92 -0.32 -3.42
C LEU A 195 -8.44 0.03 -3.57
N LEU A 196 -8.20 1.17 -4.22
CA LEU A 196 -6.89 1.72 -4.51
C LEU A 196 -6.66 2.99 -3.69
N ASN A 197 -5.40 3.26 -3.37
CA ASN A 197 -4.97 4.52 -2.81
C ASN A 197 -3.75 5.06 -3.54
N PHE A 198 -3.80 6.34 -3.90
CA PHE A 198 -2.78 7.04 -4.67
C PHE A 198 -2.22 8.22 -3.87
N ARG A 199 -1.00 8.04 -3.39
CA ARG A 199 -0.34 8.97 -2.48
C ARG A 199 -0.14 10.37 -3.11
N ASN A 200 0.32 10.43 -4.36
CA ASN A 200 0.63 11.70 -5.01
C ASN A 200 -0.62 12.44 -5.52
N LEU A 201 -1.77 11.78 -5.47
CA LEU A 201 -3.07 12.36 -5.84
C LEU A 201 -3.94 12.69 -4.62
N ASP A 202 -3.55 12.26 -3.41
CA ASP A 202 -4.38 12.32 -2.19
C ASP A 202 -5.77 11.68 -2.39
N LEU A 203 -5.79 10.58 -3.14
CA LEU A 203 -7.00 9.97 -3.71
C LEU A 203 -7.13 8.52 -3.25
N MET A 204 -8.32 8.17 -2.77
CA MET A 204 -8.78 6.79 -2.69
C MET A 204 -9.85 6.57 -3.75
N ALA A 205 -9.87 5.38 -4.35
CA ALA A 205 -10.86 5.05 -5.37
C ALA A 205 -11.19 3.56 -5.37
N ILE A 206 -12.43 3.21 -5.72
CA ILE A 206 -12.82 1.84 -6.02
C ILE A 206 -12.84 1.69 -7.54
N LEU A 207 -11.90 0.88 -8.05
CA LEU A 207 -11.81 0.52 -9.45
C LEU A 207 -12.76 -0.63 -9.77
N ASN A 208 -13.60 -0.42 -10.77
CA ASN A 208 -14.36 -1.50 -11.38
C ASN A 208 -13.50 -2.27 -12.40
N LYS A 209 -13.30 -3.58 -12.21
CA LYS A 209 -12.40 -4.38 -13.05
C LYS A 209 -12.95 -4.60 -14.46
N GLU A 210 -14.27 -4.65 -14.61
CA GLU A 210 -14.94 -4.91 -15.88
C GLU A 210 -14.99 -3.64 -16.75
N THR A 211 -15.46 -2.53 -16.18
CA THR A 211 -15.56 -1.25 -16.90
C THR A 211 -14.23 -0.50 -16.95
N ARG A 212 -13.29 -0.84 -16.07
CA ARG A 212 -11.95 -0.24 -15.96
C ARG A 212 -11.99 1.24 -15.53
N GLU A 213 -13.08 1.64 -14.87
CA GLU A 213 -13.33 2.99 -14.37
C GLU A 213 -13.49 3.01 -12.86
N PHE A 214 -13.27 4.18 -12.24
CA PHE A 214 -13.60 4.38 -10.84
C PHE A 214 -15.11 4.53 -10.65
N ILE A 215 -15.69 3.65 -9.83
CA ILE A 215 -17.12 3.68 -9.46
C ILE A 215 -17.36 4.44 -8.15
N TRP A 216 -16.30 4.74 -7.43
CA TRP A 216 -16.28 5.62 -6.28
C TRP A 216 -14.88 6.22 -6.16
N GLU A 217 -14.80 7.48 -5.77
CA GLU A 217 -13.53 8.15 -5.52
C GLU A 217 -13.70 9.24 -4.47
N LYS A 218 -12.67 9.43 -3.63
CA LYS A 218 -12.60 10.55 -2.71
C LYS A 218 -11.19 11.08 -2.61
N ARG A 219 -11.07 12.39 -2.79
CA ARG A 219 -9.82 13.15 -2.71
C ARG A 219 -9.86 14.12 -1.54
N ASN A 220 -8.83 14.13 -0.71
CA ASN A 220 -8.69 15.14 0.33
C ASN A 220 -7.22 15.35 0.72
N ILE A 221 -6.69 16.52 0.37
CA ILE A 221 -5.30 16.90 0.66
C ILE A 221 -5.00 16.99 2.16
N MET A 222 -6.00 17.23 3.01
CA MET A 222 -5.84 17.31 4.46
C MET A 222 -5.52 15.95 5.11
N TRP A 223 -5.68 14.84 4.38
CA TRP A 223 -5.16 13.55 4.84
C TRP A 223 -3.64 13.44 4.71
N GLY A 224 -3.05 14.34 3.93
CA GLY A 224 -1.61 14.52 3.79
C GLY A 224 -0.90 13.26 3.36
N ARG A 225 -1.24 12.74 2.18
CA ARG A 225 -0.65 11.52 1.57
C ARG A 225 -1.09 10.21 2.25
N PRO A 226 -2.39 9.88 2.25
CA PRO A 226 -2.93 8.71 2.95
C PRO A 226 -2.31 7.37 2.49
N HIS A 227 -2.39 6.35 3.33
CA HIS A 227 -1.92 4.99 3.10
C HIS A 227 -2.90 3.95 3.63
N ASP A 228 -2.86 2.76 3.03
CA ASP A 228 -3.47 1.52 3.53
C ASP A 228 -4.94 1.64 3.94
N PRO A 229 -5.85 2.12 3.05
CA PRO A 229 -7.26 2.09 3.36
C PRO A 229 -7.79 0.66 3.38
N HIS A 230 -8.64 0.39 4.37
CA HIS A 230 -9.38 -0.84 4.54
C HIS A 230 -10.88 -0.56 4.56
N LEU A 231 -11.63 -1.39 3.84
CA LEU A 231 -13.09 -1.41 3.92
C LEU A 231 -13.52 -2.22 5.15
N LEU A 232 -14.28 -1.59 6.04
CA LEU A 232 -14.83 -2.24 7.23
C LEU A 232 -16.18 -2.90 6.94
N GLU A 233 -16.62 -3.80 7.83
CA GLU A 233 -17.89 -4.53 7.69
C GLU A 233 -19.12 -3.60 7.65
N ASN A 234 -19.06 -2.46 8.34
CA ASN A 234 -20.12 -1.45 8.32
C ASN A 234 -20.11 -0.58 7.03
N GLY A 235 -19.18 -0.83 6.12
CA GLY A 235 -19.03 -0.09 4.86
C GLY A 235 -18.20 1.19 4.96
N ASP A 236 -17.70 1.55 6.15
CA ASP A 236 -16.78 2.67 6.31
C ASP A 236 -15.38 2.32 5.77
N ILE A 237 -14.58 3.35 5.50
CA ILE A 237 -13.16 3.21 5.15
C ILE A 237 -12.32 3.69 6.32
N LEU A 238 -11.43 2.83 6.82
CA LEU A 238 -10.40 3.14 7.82
C LEU A 238 -9.05 3.21 7.13
N PHE A 239 -8.25 4.24 7.39
CA PHE A 239 -6.96 4.41 6.72
C PHE A 239 -5.97 5.18 7.58
N PHE A 240 -4.69 5.11 7.21
CA PHE A 240 -3.63 5.90 7.84
C PHE A 240 -3.47 7.22 7.08
N ALA A 241 -3.81 8.33 7.73
CA ALA A 241 -3.59 9.67 7.20
C ALA A 241 -2.22 10.17 7.68
N ASN A 242 -1.25 10.26 6.76
CA ASN A 242 0.12 10.59 7.15
C ASN A 242 0.21 12.02 7.71
N GLY A 243 -0.49 13.01 7.13
CA GLY A 243 -0.46 14.40 7.59
C GLY A 243 0.67 15.26 6.99
N SER A 244 1.35 14.78 5.94
CA SER A 244 2.47 15.51 5.29
C SER A 244 2.11 16.83 4.59
N GLN A 245 0.86 17.28 4.71
CA GLN A 245 0.31 18.50 4.13
C GLN A 245 -0.44 19.35 5.19
N ASP A 246 -0.27 19.08 6.49
CA ASP A 246 -0.94 19.87 7.52
C ASP A 246 -0.50 21.34 7.39
N ILE A 247 -1.41 22.16 6.83
CA ILE A 247 -1.24 23.59 6.56
C ILE A 247 -0.85 24.36 7.85
N ILE A 248 -1.14 23.77 9.01
CA ILE A 248 -0.72 24.23 10.33
C ILE A 248 0.35 23.29 10.87
N ALA A 249 1.58 23.76 10.91
CA ALA A 249 2.64 23.08 11.63
C ALA A 249 2.32 23.03 13.14
N PRO A 250 2.68 21.93 13.83
CA PRO A 250 3.44 20.79 13.32
C PRO A 250 2.52 19.66 12.78
N ALA A 251 2.93 19.05 11.66
CA ALA A 251 2.22 17.94 11.02
C ALA A 251 2.05 16.73 11.95
N ARG A 252 0.90 16.05 11.86
CA ARG A 252 0.55 14.89 12.69
C ARG A 252 -0.03 13.76 11.86
N SER A 253 0.35 12.53 12.20
CA SER A 253 -0.30 11.36 11.64
C SER A 253 -1.58 11.03 12.40
N ASN A 254 -2.56 10.54 11.66
CA ASN A 254 -3.86 10.15 12.16
C ASN A 254 -4.25 8.77 11.63
N ILE A 255 -5.13 8.08 12.34
CA ILE A 255 -5.95 7.01 11.79
C ILE A 255 -7.36 7.58 11.70
N ILE A 256 -7.94 7.55 10.51
CA ILE A 256 -9.25 8.15 10.25
C ILE A 256 -10.18 7.04 9.75
N GLN A 257 -11.36 6.96 10.33
CA GLN A 257 -12.49 6.21 9.80
C GLN A 257 -13.52 7.19 9.27
N PHE A 258 -14.03 6.95 8.06
CA PHE A 258 -15.12 7.75 7.52
C PHE A 258 -16.14 6.91 6.77
N ASN A 259 -17.37 7.39 6.79
CA ASN A 259 -18.45 6.82 6.02
C ASN A 259 -18.28 7.14 4.54
N LYS A 260 -18.11 6.13 3.70
CA LYS A 260 -17.81 6.34 2.27
C LYS A 260 -18.98 6.95 1.47
N GLU A 261 -20.20 6.83 1.96
CA GLU A 261 -21.42 7.36 1.31
C GLU A 261 -21.65 8.83 1.65
N THR A 262 -21.62 9.17 2.93
CA THR A 262 -21.85 10.56 3.40
C THR A 262 -20.59 11.40 3.36
N GLY A 263 -19.43 10.75 3.43
CA GLY A 263 -18.14 11.39 3.54
C GLY A 263 -17.79 11.90 4.94
N GLU A 264 -18.62 11.62 5.94
CA GLU A 264 -18.47 12.02 7.34
C GLU A 264 -17.39 11.19 8.04
N GLU A 265 -16.50 11.87 8.78
CA GLU A 265 -15.57 11.19 9.69
C GLU A 265 -16.31 10.64 10.90
N THR A 266 -16.32 9.31 11.05
CA THR A 266 -17.04 8.62 12.11
C THR A 266 -16.15 8.31 13.31
N TRP A 267 -14.83 8.29 13.12
CA TRP A 267 -13.86 8.11 14.20
C TRP A 267 -12.46 8.60 13.81
N ARG A 268 -11.67 9.03 14.79
CA ARG A 268 -10.27 9.43 14.62
C ARG A 268 -9.42 9.03 15.81
N TYR A 269 -8.21 8.60 15.50
CA TYR A 269 -7.06 8.64 16.42
C TYR A 269 -6.02 9.62 15.89
N GLU A 270 -5.65 10.60 16.71
CA GLU A 270 -4.58 11.55 16.40
C GLU A 270 -3.32 11.19 17.21
N ALA A 271 -2.17 11.15 16.53
CA ALA A 271 -0.91 10.93 17.22
C ALA A 271 -0.64 12.05 18.24
N PRO A 272 -0.32 11.72 19.50
CA PRO A 272 -0.15 12.73 20.55
C PRO A 272 1.07 13.63 20.30
N MET A 273 2.07 13.11 19.59
CA MET A 273 3.26 13.85 19.19
C MET A 273 3.17 14.24 17.72
N ALA A 274 3.51 15.48 17.43
CA ALA A 274 3.70 15.93 16.07
C ALA A 274 5.06 15.51 15.54
N TRP A 275 5.19 15.55 14.22
CA TRP A 275 6.45 15.30 13.54
C TRP A 275 7.50 16.34 13.98
N THR A 276 8.71 15.84 14.22
CA THR A 276 9.89 16.65 14.55
C THR A 276 10.74 16.92 13.33
#